data_AF-F2NH41-F1
#
_entry.id   AF-F2NH41-F1
#
_cell.length_a   1.000
_cell.length_b   1.000
_cell.length_c   1.000
_cell.angle_alpha   90.00
_cell.angle_beta   90.00
_cell.angle_gamma   90.00
#
_symmetry.space_group_name_H-M   'P 1'
#
loop_
_entity.id
_entity.type
_entity.pdbx_description
1 polymer ?
#
loop_
_entity_poly.entity_id
_entity_poly.type
_entity_poly.pdbx_seq_one_letter_code
_entity_poly.pdbx_strand_id
1 'polypeptide(L)'
;MATDFPYDLVTLGHFENGWGWEGQLRGYIRKKYRADLELLAGLAPDLLAHCLGGELVSELPYDTILWGLRLRPFRPLELFFFYNLDPEFGSDLRIFYPRKSLVLPTEDAYVFAWDFLALLARYGKGVYPLNLRTLSNHWYSLADIESRHGGDLQRFTLQGRKDIVQRISPEVAATALMRLDSGVYEGDAAGWTATWQVLPDLELRVGCTAAGLEVAYEAQGAAKYAPEFLISFAWLYLNALLRESGQVDPTLPRLSAYF
;
A
#
# COMPACT_ATOMS: atom_id res chain seq x y z
N MET A 1 -12.14 -21.50 25.68
CA MET A 1 -11.67 -22.41 24.61
C MET A 1 -11.09 -21.50 23.54
N ALA A 2 -9.77 -21.52 23.34
CA ALA A 2 -9.16 -20.75 22.26
C ALA A 2 -9.61 -21.37 20.94
N THR A 3 -10.45 -20.65 20.20
CA THR A 3 -10.70 -20.96 18.79
C THR A 3 -9.39 -20.78 18.04
N ASP A 4 -8.97 -21.80 17.30
CA ASP A 4 -7.77 -21.74 16.46
C ASP A 4 -7.91 -20.56 15.49
N PHE A 5 -7.16 -19.49 15.75
CA PHE A 5 -7.17 -18.30 14.91
C PHE A 5 -6.81 -18.73 13.47
N PRO A 6 -7.68 -18.48 12.46
CA PRO A 6 -7.69 -19.26 11.21
C PRO A 6 -6.58 -18.88 10.23
N TYR A 7 -5.68 -17.98 10.62
CA TYR A 7 -4.61 -17.47 9.77
C TYR A 7 -3.23 -17.86 10.33
N ASP A 8 -2.42 -18.47 9.47
CA ASP A 8 -0.98 -18.66 9.69
C ASP A 8 -0.26 -17.33 9.47
N LEU A 9 -0.18 -16.54 10.54
CA LEU A 9 0.39 -15.20 10.55
C LEU A 9 1.87 -15.20 10.94
N VAL A 10 2.64 -14.38 10.25
CA VAL A 10 4.06 -14.11 10.49
C VAL A 10 4.29 -12.61 10.66
N THR A 11 5.37 -12.25 11.33
CA THR A 11 5.86 -10.86 11.40
C THR A 11 6.85 -10.57 10.28
N LEU A 12 7.19 -9.29 10.10
CA LEU A 12 8.20 -8.88 9.14
C LEU A 12 9.57 -9.56 9.38
N GLY A 13 9.93 -9.93 10.62
CA GLY A 13 11.15 -10.68 10.94
C GLY A 13 11.24 -12.07 10.31
N HIS A 14 10.15 -12.61 9.77
CA HIS A 14 10.15 -13.87 9.03
C HIS A 14 10.48 -13.69 7.54
N PHE A 15 10.47 -12.46 7.02
CA PHE A 15 10.93 -12.16 5.68
C PHE A 15 12.47 -12.17 5.64
N GLU A 16 13.02 -12.34 4.44
CA GLU A 16 14.47 -12.32 4.23
C GLU A 16 15.07 -10.99 4.73
N ASN A 17 16.00 -11.05 5.69
CA ASN A 17 16.59 -9.87 6.33
C ASN A 17 15.57 -8.91 6.99
N GLY A 18 14.39 -9.40 7.36
CA GLY A 18 13.28 -8.57 7.87
C GLY A 18 13.41 -8.08 9.32
N TRP A 19 14.34 -8.60 10.11
CA TRP A 19 14.49 -8.26 11.53
C TRP A 19 14.75 -6.77 11.79
N GLY A 20 15.61 -6.14 10.98
CA GLY A 20 15.92 -4.71 11.11
C GLY A 20 14.69 -3.84 10.83
N TRP A 21 13.97 -4.17 9.76
CA TRP A 21 12.73 -3.51 9.36
C TRP A 21 11.61 -3.70 10.38
N GLU A 22 11.48 -4.89 10.98
CA GLU A 22 10.52 -5.13 12.07
C GLU A 22 10.83 -4.24 13.29
N GLY A 23 12.11 -4.15 13.67
CA GLY A 23 12.56 -3.27 14.73
C GLY A 23 12.22 -1.80 14.47
N GLN A 24 12.36 -1.36 13.22
CA GLN A 24 12.01 -0.01 12.79
C GLN A 24 10.50 0.26 12.87
N LEU A 25 9.64 -0.65 12.38
CA LEU A 25 8.19 -0.53 12.52
C LEU A 25 7.77 -0.47 13.99
N ARG A 26 8.30 -1.36 14.84
CA ARG A 26 8.03 -1.34 16.28
C ARG A 26 8.49 -0.04 16.93
N GLY A 27 9.63 0.50 16.48
CA GLY A 27 10.12 1.82 16.90
C GLY A 27 9.15 2.93 16.52
N TYR A 28 8.60 2.92 15.30
CA TYR A 28 7.60 3.89 14.88
C TYR A 28 6.31 3.81 15.69
N ILE A 29 5.79 2.60 15.94
CA ILE A 29 4.57 2.39 16.73
C ILE A 29 4.76 2.91 18.16
N ARG A 30 5.86 2.54 18.82
CA ARG A 30 6.07 2.85 20.25
C ARG A 30 6.59 4.25 20.53
N LYS A 31 7.22 4.91 19.56
CA LYS A 31 7.88 6.21 19.74
C LYS A 31 7.30 7.30 18.85
N LYS A 32 7.29 7.08 17.54
CA LYS A 32 6.93 8.13 16.57
C LYS A 32 5.43 8.41 16.53
N TYR A 33 4.62 7.36 16.50
CA TYR A 33 3.18 7.45 16.28
C TYR A 33 2.35 7.12 17.52
N ARG A 34 2.97 6.84 18.67
CA ARG A 34 2.27 6.35 19.87
C ARG A 34 1.07 7.21 20.27
N ALA A 35 1.28 8.52 20.44
CA ALA A 35 0.21 9.44 20.83
C ALA A 35 -0.90 9.53 19.78
N ASP A 36 -0.52 9.56 18.50
CA ASP A 36 -1.47 9.59 17.38
C ASP A 36 -2.31 8.28 17.32
N LEU A 37 -1.70 7.13 17.64
CA LEU A 37 -2.37 5.83 17.69
C LEU A 37 -3.26 5.66 18.92
N GLU A 38 -2.97 6.32 20.06
CA GLU A 38 -3.86 6.32 21.23
C GLU A 38 -5.23 6.92 20.89
N LEU A 39 -5.26 7.91 20.00
CA LEU A 39 -6.50 8.55 19.55
C LEU A 39 -7.38 7.65 18.67
N LEU A 40 -6.85 6.53 18.16
CA LEU A 40 -7.66 5.55 17.43
C LEU A 40 -8.75 4.91 18.28
N ALA A 41 -8.57 4.85 19.60
CA ALA A 41 -9.59 4.31 20.52
C ALA A 41 -10.89 5.14 20.52
N GLY A 42 -10.84 6.40 20.09
CA GLY A 42 -12.02 7.26 19.95
C GLY A 42 -12.73 7.15 18.60
N LEU A 43 -12.18 6.39 17.65
CA LEU A 43 -12.74 6.26 16.30
C LEU A 43 -13.57 4.98 16.15
N ALA A 44 -14.60 5.03 15.32
CA ALA A 44 -15.35 3.83 14.95
C ALA A 44 -14.50 2.93 14.03
N PRO A 45 -14.17 1.68 14.44
CA PRO A 45 -13.30 0.82 13.65
C PRO A 45 -13.84 0.51 12.25
N ASP A 46 -15.17 0.39 12.09
CA ASP A 46 -15.81 0.16 10.79
C ASP A 46 -15.58 1.31 9.80
N LEU A 47 -15.66 2.56 10.28
CA LEU A 47 -15.40 3.73 9.44
C LEU A 47 -13.93 3.82 9.04
N LEU A 48 -13.02 3.47 9.96
CA LEU A 48 -11.60 3.41 9.69
C LEU A 48 -11.26 2.33 8.66
N ALA A 49 -11.82 1.13 8.82
CA ALA A 49 -11.68 0.04 7.86
C ALA A 49 -12.19 0.46 6.48
N HIS A 50 -13.38 1.08 6.43
CA HIS A 50 -13.96 1.60 5.20
C HIS A 50 -13.09 2.69 4.54
N CYS A 51 -12.46 3.58 5.31
CA CYS A 51 -11.57 4.60 4.75
C CYS A 51 -10.24 4.03 4.22
N LEU A 52 -9.81 2.87 4.71
CA LEU A 52 -8.57 2.22 4.30
C LEU A 52 -8.79 1.12 3.25
N GLY A 53 -10.03 0.84 2.85
CA GLY A 53 -10.35 -0.28 1.95
C GLY A 53 -10.08 -1.63 2.61
N GLY A 54 -10.16 -1.69 3.93
CA GLY A 54 -9.94 -2.88 4.73
C GLY A 54 -11.21 -3.49 5.29
N GLU A 55 -11.01 -4.61 5.97
CA GLU A 55 -12.06 -5.38 6.62
C GLU A 55 -11.72 -5.57 8.08
N LEU A 56 -12.71 -5.46 8.97
CA LEU A 56 -12.50 -5.85 10.36
C LEU A 56 -12.33 -7.36 10.46
N VAL A 57 -11.35 -7.79 11.26
CA VAL A 57 -11.11 -9.20 11.55
C VAL A 57 -12.09 -9.63 12.64
N SER A 58 -12.93 -10.61 12.33
CA SER A 58 -13.98 -11.11 13.23
C SER A 58 -13.43 -11.86 14.44
N GLU A 59 -12.33 -12.59 14.26
CA GLU A 59 -11.65 -13.34 15.32
C GLU A 59 -10.38 -12.61 15.71
N LEU A 60 -10.08 -12.52 17.00
CA LEU A 60 -8.91 -11.80 17.49
C LEU A 60 -7.92 -12.78 18.11
N PRO A 61 -6.60 -12.56 17.93
CA PRO A 61 -5.60 -13.48 18.45
C PRO A 61 -5.49 -13.47 19.99
N TYR A 62 -5.96 -12.40 20.64
CA TYR A 62 -5.96 -12.23 22.10
C TYR A 62 -7.17 -11.43 22.56
N ASP A 63 -7.67 -11.70 23.77
CA ASP A 63 -8.81 -11.00 24.37
C ASP A 63 -8.54 -9.50 24.64
N THR A 64 -7.26 -9.10 24.69
CA THR A 64 -6.85 -7.70 24.90
C THR A 64 -6.90 -6.88 23.62
N ILE A 65 -7.04 -7.49 22.45
CA ILE A 65 -7.13 -6.74 21.19
C ILE A 65 -8.52 -6.11 21.12
N LEU A 66 -8.57 -4.80 20.85
CA LEU A 66 -9.83 -4.07 20.73
C LEU A 66 -10.46 -4.26 19.34
N TRP A 67 -9.62 -4.29 18.31
CA TRP A 67 -10.04 -4.58 16.94
C TRP A 67 -8.85 -5.06 16.10
N GLY A 68 -9.18 -5.82 15.05
CA GLY A 68 -8.26 -6.22 14.01
C GLY A 68 -8.70 -5.64 12.67
N LEU A 69 -7.76 -5.22 11.84
CA LEU A 69 -7.99 -4.73 10.48
C LEU A 69 -7.16 -5.55 9.50
N ARG A 70 -7.78 -6.05 8.43
CA ARG A 70 -7.13 -6.72 7.31
C ARG A 70 -7.14 -5.82 6.09
N LEU A 71 -5.98 -5.65 5.46
CA LEU A 71 -5.77 -4.90 4.23
C LEU A 71 -5.23 -5.82 3.14
N ARG A 72 -5.74 -5.69 1.91
CA ARG A 72 -5.38 -6.54 0.76
C ARG A 72 -5.04 -5.68 -0.47
N PRO A 73 -3.88 -5.02 -0.52
CA PRO A 73 -3.53 -4.14 -1.65
C PRO A 73 -3.51 -4.87 -3.01
N PHE A 74 -2.89 -6.05 -3.04
CA PHE A 74 -2.86 -6.96 -4.18
C PHE A 74 -2.44 -8.36 -3.73
N ARG A 75 -2.71 -9.40 -4.51
CA ARG A 75 -2.23 -10.75 -4.23
C ARG A 75 -0.72 -10.86 -4.54
N PRO A 76 0.09 -11.47 -3.66
CA PRO A 76 -0.25 -12.15 -2.42
C PRO A 76 -0.19 -11.30 -1.14
N LEU A 77 0.06 -9.98 -1.25
CA LEU A 77 0.20 -9.09 -0.11
C LEU A 77 -1.11 -8.92 0.66
N GLU A 78 -1.08 -9.34 1.91
CA GLU A 78 -2.09 -8.94 2.90
C GLU A 78 -1.40 -8.51 4.19
N LEU A 79 -2.00 -7.54 4.87
CA LEU A 79 -1.53 -7.02 6.14
C LEU A 79 -2.64 -7.11 7.18
N PHE A 80 -2.28 -7.50 8.39
CA PHE A 80 -3.17 -7.57 9.54
C PHE A 80 -2.65 -6.61 10.61
N PHE A 81 -3.49 -5.67 11.01
CA PHE A 81 -3.23 -4.71 12.08
C PHE A 81 -4.10 -5.05 13.27
N PHE A 82 -3.51 -5.42 14.40
CA PHE A 82 -4.24 -5.64 15.65
C PHE A 82 -3.92 -4.53 16.63
N TYR A 83 -4.95 -3.83 17.07
CA TYR A 83 -4.83 -2.68 17.96
C TYR A 83 -5.27 -3.02 19.38
N ASN A 84 -4.50 -2.55 20.34
CA ASN A 84 -4.81 -2.58 21.76
C ASN A 84 -4.53 -1.19 22.36
N LEU A 85 -5.25 -0.87 23.43
CA LEU A 85 -4.96 0.27 24.29
C LEU A 85 -4.87 -0.24 25.73
N ASP A 86 -3.64 -0.31 26.24
CA ASP A 86 -3.37 -0.71 27.61
C ASP A 86 -3.38 0.53 28.53
N PRO A 87 -4.06 0.49 29.70
CA PRO A 87 -4.11 1.64 30.61
C PRO A 87 -2.75 2.07 31.18
N GLU A 88 -1.80 1.14 31.34
CA GLU A 88 -0.47 1.38 31.89
C GLU A 88 0.55 1.67 30.78
N PHE A 89 0.47 0.94 29.66
CA PHE A 89 1.47 0.97 28.59
C PHE A 89 1.05 1.77 27.34
N GLY A 90 -0.17 2.28 27.28
CA GLY A 90 -0.71 3.06 26.16
C GLY A 90 -1.04 2.19 24.94
N SER A 91 -1.05 2.80 23.75
CA SER A 91 -1.40 2.09 22.52
C SER A 91 -0.33 1.07 22.12
N ASP A 92 -0.78 -0.11 21.67
CA ASP A 92 0.04 -1.10 20.98
C ASP A 92 -0.65 -1.46 19.67
N LEU A 93 0.12 -1.48 18.58
CA LEU A 93 -0.33 -1.92 17.27
C LEU A 93 0.61 -3.01 16.79
N ARG A 94 0.05 -4.14 16.38
CA ARG A 94 0.84 -5.27 15.88
C ARG A 94 0.52 -5.50 14.41
N ILE A 95 1.56 -5.61 13.60
CA ILE A 95 1.46 -5.81 12.16
C ILE A 95 1.91 -7.23 11.85
N PHE A 96 1.05 -7.97 11.17
CA PHE A 96 1.30 -9.33 10.71
C PHE A 96 0.97 -9.47 9.22
N TYR A 97 1.46 -10.55 8.65
CA TYR A 97 1.25 -10.94 7.26
C TYR A 97 0.88 -12.42 7.23
N PRO A 98 0.01 -12.89 6.33
CA PRO A 98 -0.13 -14.32 6.12
C PRO A 98 1.17 -14.88 5.52
N ARG A 99 1.51 -16.13 5.85
CA ARG A 99 2.76 -16.76 5.38
C ARG A 99 2.96 -16.69 3.86
N LYS A 100 1.88 -16.70 3.07
CA LYS A 100 1.92 -16.55 1.60
C LYS A 100 2.54 -15.22 1.12
N SER A 101 2.55 -14.17 1.96
CA SER A 101 3.17 -12.89 1.63
C SER A 101 4.70 -12.93 1.61
N LEU A 102 5.33 -13.97 2.17
CA LEU A 102 6.80 -14.12 2.23
C LEU A 102 7.47 -14.20 0.86
N VAL A 103 6.71 -14.39 -0.22
CA VAL A 103 7.24 -14.37 -1.59
C VAL A 103 7.55 -12.95 -2.09
N LEU A 104 7.12 -11.93 -1.36
CA LEU A 104 7.36 -10.53 -1.70
C LEU A 104 8.72 -10.07 -1.16
N PRO A 105 9.38 -9.12 -1.86
CA PRO A 105 10.54 -8.44 -1.30
C PRO A 105 10.22 -7.82 0.06
N THR A 106 11.13 -7.99 1.01
CA THR A 106 10.99 -7.48 2.39
C THR A 106 10.75 -5.98 2.41
N GLU A 107 11.40 -5.24 1.51
CA GLU A 107 11.25 -3.78 1.40
C GLU A 107 9.82 -3.39 1.01
N ASP A 108 9.22 -4.03 0.00
CA ASP A 108 7.83 -3.78 -0.38
C ASP A 108 6.88 -4.02 0.80
N ALA A 109 7.03 -5.17 1.49
CA ALA A 109 6.19 -5.52 2.64
C ALA A 109 6.35 -4.53 3.81
N TYR A 110 7.57 -4.05 4.03
CA TYR A 110 7.90 -3.03 5.03
C TYR A 110 7.26 -1.68 4.68
N VAL A 111 7.47 -1.18 3.46
CA VAL A 111 7.01 0.15 3.04
C VAL A 111 5.48 0.20 3.04
N PHE A 112 4.79 -0.84 2.57
CA PHE A 112 3.33 -0.95 2.72
C PHE A 112 2.87 -0.87 4.17
N ALA A 113 3.50 -1.64 5.07
CA ALA A 113 3.15 -1.60 6.48
C ALA A 113 3.40 -0.23 7.11
N TRP A 114 4.49 0.43 6.72
CA TRP A 114 4.81 1.76 7.19
C TRP A 114 3.82 2.82 6.70
N ASP A 115 3.43 2.79 5.43
CA ASP A 115 2.46 3.74 4.88
C ASP A 115 1.09 3.60 5.53
N PHE A 116 0.59 2.37 5.67
CA PHE A 116 -0.68 2.14 6.35
C PHE A 116 -0.63 2.47 7.85
N LEU A 117 0.50 2.20 8.52
CA LEU A 117 0.72 2.66 9.90
C LEU A 117 0.66 4.19 10.00
N ALA A 118 1.32 4.90 9.08
CA ALA A 118 1.31 6.35 9.07
C ALA A 118 -0.07 6.92 8.72
N LEU A 119 -0.83 6.27 7.84
CA LEU A 119 -2.24 6.60 7.55
C LEU A 119 -3.10 6.43 8.80
N LEU A 120 -2.99 5.30 9.50
CA LEU A 120 -3.69 5.03 10.75
C LEU A 120 -3.39 6.12 11.79
N ALA A 121 -2.13 6.47 12.00
CA ALA A 121 -1.74 7.55 12.90
C ALA A 121 -2.37 8.90 12.50
N ARG A 122 -2.39 9.24 11.21
CA ARG A 122 -3.01 10.48 10.71
C ARG A 122 -4.52 10.51 10.88
N TYR A 123 -5.20 9.37 10.73
CA TYR A 123 -6.61 9.25 11.07
C TYR A 123 -6.85 9.41 12.57
N GLY A 124 -6.05 8.75 13.42
CA GLY A 124 -6.11 8.93 14.88
C GLY A 124 -5.96 10.39 15.29
N LYS A 125 -5.00 11.09 14.71
CA LYS A 125 -4.78 12.53 14.93
C LYS A 125 -5.88 13.43 14.33
N GLY A 126 -6.79 12.90 13.52
CA GLY A 126 -7.82 13.68 12.84
C GLY A 126 -7.30 14.56 11.70
N VAL A 127 -6.13 14.24 11.14
CA VAL A 127 -5.55 14.95 9.98
C VAL A 127 -6.42 14.73 8.73
N TYR A 128 -7.00 13.53 8.60
CA TYR A 128 -7.90 13.20 7.51
C TYR A 128 -9.33 12.99 8.04
N PRO A 129 -10.35 13.48 7.33
CA PRO A 129 -11.72 13.23 7.71
C PRO A 129 -12.07 11.74 7.47
N LEU A 130 -12.88 11.17 8.37
CA LEU A 130 -13.44 9.81 8.25
C LEU A 130 -14.62 9.76 7.28
N ASN A 131 -14.44 10.32 6.10
CA ASN A 131 -15.36 10.18 4.99
C ASN A 131 -14.61 9.93 3.68
N LEU A 132 -15.28 9.24 2.78
CA LEU A 132 -14.78 9.04 1.43
C LEU A 132 -15.08 10.27 0.58
N ARG A 133 -14.12 10.66 -0.25
CA ARG A 133 -14.36 11.60 -1.34
C ARG A 133 -15.02 10.89 -2.52
N THR A 134 -15.94 11.57 -3.18
CA THR A 134 -16.48 11.10 -4.46
C THR A 134 -15.46 11.33 -5.56
N LEU A 135 -15.18 10.30 -6.35
CA LEU A 135 -14.29 10.40 -7.51
C LEU A 135 -14.89 11.32 -8.58
N SER A 136 -14.06 12.16 -9.19
CA SER A 136 -14.46 13.26 -10.08
C SER A 136 -14.12 13.04 -11.56
N ASN A 137 -13.54 11.89 -11.92
CA ASN A 137 -12.96 11.60 -13.25
C ASN A 137 -11.89 12.60 -13.71
N HIS A 138 -11.44 13.50 -12.82
CA HIS A 138 -10.32 14.39 -13.07
C HIS A 138 -9.05 13.77 -12.50
N TRP A 139 -7.95 13.90 -13.23
CA TRP A 139 -6.67 13.26 -12.92
C TRP A 139 -5.57 14.30 -12.78
N TYR A 140 -4.76 14.18 -11.73
CA TYR A 140 -3.51 14.92 -11.61
C TYR A 140 -2.33 14.01 -11.89
N SER A 141 -1.47 14.41 -12.82
CA SER A 141 -0.24 13.68 -13.06
C SER A 141 0.65 13.75 -11.81
N LEU A 142 1.53 12.77 -11.65
CA LEU A 142 2.51 12.76 -10.57
C LEU A 142 3.43 13.99 -10.64
N ALA A 143 3.70 14.49 -11.85
CA ALA A 143 4.44 15.74 -12.06
C ALA A 143 3.66 16.98 -11.57
N ASP A 144 2.35 17.04 -11.82
CA ASP A 144 1.50 18.13 -11.30
C ASP A 144 1.49 18.12 -9.77
N ILE A 145 1.38 16.94 -9.16
CA ILE A 145 1.44 16.77 -7.71
C ILE A 145 2.80 17.26 -7.20
N GLU A 146 3.90 16.79 -7.77
CA GLU A 146 5.26 17.16 -7.35
C GLU A 146 5.52 18.68 -7.45
N SER A 147 5.08 19.33 -8.54
CA SER A 147 5.26 20.76 -8.75
C SER A 147 4.63 21.62 -7.64
N ARG A 148 3.54 21.14 -7.02
CA ARG A 148 2.86 21.80 -5.90
C ARG A 148 3.63 21.68 -4.58
N HIS A 149 4.60 20.77 -4.49
CA HIS A 149 5.27 20.38 -3.25
C HIS A 149 6.79 20.56 -3.25
N GLY A 150 7.34 21.23 -4.25
CA GLY A 150 8.74 21.69 -4.23
C GLY A 150 9.76 20.83 -4.99
N GLY A 151 9.33 19.81 -5.74
CA GLY A 151 10.20 19.05 -6.65
C GLY A 151 11.04 17.92 -6.02
N ASP A 152 11.51 17.02 -6.89
CA ASP A 152 12.44 15.87 -6.72
C ASP A 152 11.87 14.52 -6.27
N LEU A 153 10.59 14.42 -5.96
CA LEU A 153 9.97 13.18 -5.51
C LEU A 153 9.68 12.17 -6.63
N GLN A 154 9.34 12.64 -7.85
CA GLN A 154 9.07 11.77 -8.99
C GLN A 154 10.31 11.00 -9.41
N ARG A 155 11.50 11.60 -9.24
CA ARG A 155 12.78 10.96 -9.55
C ARG A 155 12.95 9.64 -8.79
N PHE A 156 12.58 9.60 -7.51
CA PHE A 156 12.67 8.40 -6.68
C PHE A 156 11.62 7.36 -7.06
N THR A 157 10.39 7.80 -7.33
CA THR A 157 9.29 6.91 -7.74
C THR A 157 9.55 6.26 -9.08
N LEU A 158 9.95 7.02 -10.10
CA LEU A 158 9.97 6.52 -11.48
C LEU A 158 11.32 5.95 -11.93
N GLN A 159 12.44 6.39 -11.36
CA GLN A 159 13.84 6.04 -11.71
C GLN A 159 14.04 5.03 -12.87
N GLY A 160 14.70 3.89 -12.65
CA GLY A 160 14.89 2.84 -13.67
C GLY A 160 13.59 2.11 -14.03
N ARG A 161 12.49 2.36 -13.30
CA ARG A 161 11.18 1.74 -13.54
C ARG A 161 10.60 2.25 -14.85
N LYS A 162 10.73 3.54 -15.15
CA LYS A 162 10.21 4.13 -16.39
C LYS A 162 10.71 3.38 -17.62
N ASP A 163 12.01 3.13 -17.69
CA ASP A 163 12.65 2.48 -18.83
C ASP A 163 12.22 1.01 -19.00
N ILE A 164 11.84 0.34 -17.91
CA ILE A 164 11.36 -1.04 -17.92
C ILE A 164 9.87 -1.08 -18.25
N VAL A 165 9.06 -0.22 -17.64
CA VAL A 165 7.60 -0.14 -17.91
C VAL A 165 7.34 0.12 -19.39
N GLN A 166 8.15 0.97 -20.02
CA GLN A 166 8.04 1.25 -21.46
C GLN A 166 8.34 0.06 -22.38
N ARG A 167 8.92 -1.02 -21.85
CA ARG A 167 9.17 -2.27 -22.58
C ARG A 167 8.07 -3.31 -22.38
N ILE A 168 7.12 -3.07 -21.48
CA ILE A 168 6.02 -3.99 -21.21
C ILE A 168 5.01 -3.90 -22.34
N SER A 169 4.79 -5.03 -23.03
CA SER A 169 3.73 -5.11 -24.03
C SER A 169 2.34 -5.08 -23.39
N PRO A 170 1.30 -4.67 -24.14
CA PRO A 170 -0.09 -4.70 -23.65
C PRO A 170 -0.50 -6.06 -23.05
N GLU A 171 -0.10 -7.17 -23.67
CA GLU A 171 -0.43 -8.54 -23.22
C GLU A 171 0.27 -8.91 -21.91
N VAL A 172 1.52 -8.49 -21.75
CA VAL A 172 2.28 -8.70 -20.51
C VAL A 172 1.65 -7.90 -19.36
N ALA A 173 1.30 -6.63 -19.59
CA ALA A 173 0.63 -5.79 -18.59
C ALA A 173 -0.73 -6.37 -18.16
N ALA A 174 -1.55 -6.82 -19.11
CA ALA A 174 -2.84 -7.45 -18.83
C ALA A 174 -2.67 -8.72 -17.97
N THR A 175 -1.71 -9.57 -18.33
CA THR A 175 -1.44 -10.81 -17.60
C THR A 175 -0.87 -10.54 -16.21
N ALA A 176 0.02 -9.55 -16.06
CA ALA A 176 0.58 -9.15 -14.79
C ALA A 176 -0.49 -8.64 -13.81
N LEU A 177 -1.42 -7.80 -14.28
CA LEU A 177 -2.55 -7.31 -13.48
C LEU A 177 -3.49 -8.44 -13.04
N MET A 178 -3.79 -9.38 -13.93
CA MET A 178 -4.59 -10.56 -13.59
C MET A 178 -3.94 -11.38 -12.48
N ARG A 179 -2.60 -11.53 -12.51
CA ARG A 179 -1.85 -12.25 -11.48
C ARG A 179 -1.82 -11.53 -10.14
N LEU A 180 -1.76 -10.20 -10.16
CA LEU A 180 -1.90 -9.36 -8.97
C LEU A 180 -3.30 -9.45 -8.35
N ASP A 181 -4.31 -9.91 -9.08
CA ASP A 181 -5.71 -9.98 -8.62
C ASP A 181 -6.17 -8.63 -8.06
N SER A 182 -5.72 -7.55 -8.70
CA SER A 182 -5.93 -6.17 -8.26
C SER A 182 -5.71 -5.21 -9.44
N GLY A 183 -6.61 -4.24 -9.56
CA GLY A 183 -6.61 -3.24 -10.62
C GLY A 183 -7.41 -3.64 -11.87
N VAL A 184 -7.63 -2.65 -12.73
CA VAL A 184 -8.36 -2.75 -14.00
C VAL A 184 -7.36 -2.46 -15.13
N TYR A 185 -7.42 -3.28 -16.18
CA TYR A 185 -6.62 -3.12 -17.38
C TYR A 185 -7.47 -2.58 -18.53
N GLU A 186 -6.94 -1.60 -19.24
CA GLU A 186 -7.46 -1.13 -20.53
C GLU A 186 -6.30 -0.99 -21.50
N GLY A 187 -6.38 -1.56 -22.71
CA GLY A 187 -5.29 -1.44 -23.65
C GLY A 187 -5.61 -1.95 -25.05
N ASP A 188 -4.78 -1.52 -25.99
CA ASP A 188 -4.82 -1.86 -27.41
C ASP A 188 -3.40 -1.83 -28.00
N ALA A 189 -3.29 -1.79 -29.34
CA ALA A 189 -2.00 -1.74 -30.03
C ALA A 189 -1.24 -0.41 -29.83
N ALA A 190 -1.91 0.68 -29.41
CA ALA A 190 -1.31 1.99 -29.21
C ALA A 190 -0.74 2.17 -27.79
N GLY A 191 -1.16 1.34 -26.83
CA GLY A 191 -0.66 1.35 -25.47
C GLY A 191 -1.58 0.63 -24.49
N TRP A 192 -1.29 0.79 -23.21
CA TRP A 192 -2.09 0.22 -22.14
C TRP A 192 -2.17 1.16 -20.94
N THR A 193 -3.20 0.96 -20.12
CA THR A 193 -3.48 1.66 -18.88
C THR A 193 -3.86 0.64 -17.81
N ALA A 194 -3.28 0.83 -16.63
CA ALA A 194 -3.57 0.10 -15.42
C ALA A 194 -4.14 1.07 -14.38
N THR A 195 -5.30 0.76 -13.80
CA THR A 195 -5.92 1.58 -12.76
C THR A 195 -6.13 0.75 -11.50
N TRP A 196 -5.60 1.19 -10.36
CA TRP A 196 -5.79 0.56 -9.05
C TRP A 196 -6.57 1.47 -8.13
N GLN A 197 -7.53 0.89 -7.40
CA GLN A 197 -8.15 1.54 -6.25
C GLN A 197 -7.23 1.33 -5.03
N VAL A 198 -6.30 2.27 -4.83
CA VAL A 198 -5.27 2.18 -3.77
C VAL A 198 -5.88 2.37 -2.38
N LEU A 199 -6.82 3.31 -2.28
CA LEU A 199 -7.76 3.48 -1.18
C LEU A 199 -9.16 3.69 -1.78
N PRO A 200 -10.25 3.54 -1.01
CA PRO A 200 -11.59 3.60 -1.58
C PRO A 200 -11.95 4.92 -2.28
N ASP A 201 -11.31 6.02 -1.87
CA ASP A 201 -11.42 7.33 -2.50
C ASP A 201 -10.13 7.81 -3.19
N LEU A 202 -9.20 6.89 -3.51
CA LEU A 202 -7.95 7.21 -4.20
C LEU A 202 -7.63 6.16 -5.26
N GLU A 203 -7.72 6.57 -6.53
CA GLU A 203 -7.29 5.74 -7.65
C GLU A 203 -5.93 6.19 -8.17
N LEU A 204 -5.07 5.21 -8.45
CA LEU A 204 -3.80 5.36 -9.14
C LEU A 204 -3.95 4.83 -10.55
N ARG A 205 -3.59 5.64 -11.55
CA ARG A 205 -3.53 5.25 -12.95
C ARG A 205 -2.09 5.29 -13.44
N VAL A 206 -1.68 4.24 -14.14
CA VAL A 206 -0.41 4.15 -14.87
C VAL A 206 -0.73 3.85 -16.32
N GLY A 207 -0.38 4.76 -17.22
CA GLY A 207 -0.55 4.61 -18.66
C GLY A 207 0.79 4.55 -19.37
N CYS A 208 0.94 3.64 -20.33
CA CYS A 208 2.11 3.54 -21.18
C CYS A 208 1.71 3.53 -22.65
N THR A 209 2.18 4.53 -23.39
CA THR A 209 1.92 4.69 -24.83
C THR A 209 3.22 5.03 -25.56
N ALA A 210 3.15 5.20 -26.89
CA ALA A 210 4.27 5.73 -27.68
C ALA A 210 4.76 7.11 -27.21
N ALA A 211 3.89 7.92 -26.58
CA ALA A 211 4.25 9.22 -26.02
C ALA A 211 5.03 9.10 -24.69
N GLY A 212 4.98 7.94 -24.05
CA GLY A 212 5.73 7.62 -22.84
C GLY A 212 4.87 7.06 -21.72
N LEU A 213 5.44 7.09 -20.51
CA LEU A 213 4.81 6.69 -19.26
C LEU A 213 4.14 7.90 -18.60
N GLU A 214 2.86 7.76 -18.28
CA GLU A 214 2.09 8.67 -17.43
C GLU A 214 1.73 7.95 -16.13
N VAL A 215 1.91 8.63 -15.00
CA VAL A 215 1.40 8.20 -13.69
C VAL A 215 0.54 9.33 -13.15
N ALA A 216 -0.68 9.01 -12.75
CA ALA A 216 -1.66 10.00 -12.30
C ALA A 216 -2.54 9.45 -11.17
N TYR A 217 -3.10 10.37 -10.39
CA TYR A 217 -4.08 10.06 -9.35
C TYR A 217 -5.41 10.75 -9.62
N GLU A 218 -6.51 10.14 -9.18
CA GLU A 218 -7.80 10.83 -9.14
C GLU A 218 -7.70 12.06 -8.22
N ALA A 219 -8.18 13.19 -8.72
CA ALA A 219 -7.92 14.51 -8.17
C ALA A 219 -8.48 14.74 -6.75
N GLN A 220 -9.68 14.23 -6.45
CA GLN A 220 -10.31 14.41 -5.14
C GLN A 220 -9.59 13.57 -4.08
N GLY A 221 -9.22 12.34 -4.42
CA GLY A 221 -8.38 11.49 -3.60
C GLY A 221 -7.00 12.11 -3.36
N ALA A 222 -6.33 12.53 -4.43
CA ALA A 222 -5.00 13.14 -4.35
C ALA A 222 -4.98 14.41 -3.49
N ALA A 223 -6.07 15.19 -3.48
CA ALA A 223 -6.18 16.39 -2.66
C ALA A 223 -6.37 16.08 -1.16
N LYS A 224 -6.84 14.88 -0.80
CA LYS A 224 -7.04 14.46 0.60
C LYS A 224 -5.73 14.01 1.24
N TYR A 225 -4.92 13.22 0.52
CA TYR A 225 -3.75 12.56 1.10
C TYR A 225 -2.47 13.36 0.91
N ALA A 226 -1.54 13.20 1.84
CA ALA A 226 -0.27 13.88 1.76
C ALA A 226 0.57 13.32 0.59
N PRO A 227 1.36 14.13 -0.12
CA PRO A 227 2.07 13.73 -1.34
C PRO A 227 2.96 12.52 -1.15
N GLU A 228 3.62 12.39 -0.01
CA GLU A 228 4.49 11.26 0.28
C GLU A 228 3.78 9.90 0.19
N PHE A 229 2.48 9.84 0.50
CA PHE A 229 1.69 8.62 0.29
C PHE A 229 1.44 8.36 -1.19
N LEU A 230 1.13 9.40 -1.96
CA LEU A 230 0.90 9.28 -3.41
C LEU A 230 2.17 8.80 -4.12
N ILE A 231 3.32 9.30 -3.69
CA ILE A 231 4.64 8.93 -4.21
C ILE A 231 4.99 7.49 -3.83
N SER A 232 4.75 7.11 -2.57
CA SER A 232 5.04 5.77 -2.06
C SER A 232 4.13 4.72 -2.69
N PHE A 233 2.81 4.97 -2.77
CA PHE A 233 1.89 4.04 -3.43
C PHE A 233 2.20 3.90 -4.93
N ALA A 234 2.55 4.98 -5.63
CA ALA A 234 2.96 4.86 -7.03
C ALA A 234 4.19 3.96 -7.18
N TRP A 235 5.17 4.10 -6.27
CA TRP A 235 6.37 3.27 -6.26
C TRP A 235 6.03 1.79 -5.99
N LEU A 236 5.19 1.52 -4.98
CA LEU A 236 4.78 0.17 -4.57
C LEU A 236 4.01 -0.58 -5.65
N TYR A 237 3.01 0.07 -6.27
CA TYR A 237 2.19 -0.57 -7.30
C TYR A 237 2.97 -0.74 -8.61
N LEU A 238 3.89 0.17 -8.94
CA LEU A 238 4.83 -0.02 -10.06
C LEU A 238 5.77 -1.20 -9.79
N ASN A 239 6.35 -1.35 -8.60
CA ASN A 239 7.15 -2.52 -8.24
C ASN A 239 6.36 -3.82 -8.41
N ALA A 240 5.11 -3.83 -7.94
CA ALA A 240 4.23 -4.99 -8.05
C ALA A 240 3.96 -5.37 -9.52
N LEU A 241 3.62 -4.39 -10.35
CA LEU A 241 3.42 -4.59 -11.78
C LEU A 241 4.70 -5.12 -12.45
N LEU A 242 5.85 -4.50 -12.18
CA LEU A 242 7.13 -4.87 -12.78
C LEU A 242 7.56 -6.29 -12.39
N ARG A 243 7.36 -6.67 -11.13
CA ARG A 243 7.65 -8.03 -10.65
C ARG A 243 6.80 -9.05 -11.39
N GLU A 244 5.47 -8.86 -11.43
CA GLU A 244 4.60 -9.82 -12.14
C GLU A 244 4.85 -9.81 -13.65
N SER A 245 5.16 -8.66 -14.24
CA SER A 245 5.55 -8.57 -15.65
C SER A 245 6.82 -9.37 -15.93
N GLY A 246 7.82 -9.31 -15.05
CA GLY A 246 9.04 -10.11 -15.18
C GLY A 246 8.81 -11.62 -14.99
N GLN A 247 7.74 -12.03 -14.30
CA GLN A 247 7.32 -13.45 -14.26
C GLN A 247 6.65 -13.90 -15.56
N VAL A 248 5.96 -12.98 -16.25
CA VAL A 248 5.29 -13.26 -17.53
C VAL A 248 6.28 -13.21 -18.70
N ASP A 249 7.16 -12.21 -18.72
CA ASP A 249 8.24 -12.05 -19.69
C ASP A 249 9.60 -11.93 -18.98
N PRO A 250 10.33 -13.06 -18.83
CA PRO A 250 11.66 -13.10 -18.23
C PRO A 250 12.75 -12.34 -18.99
N THR A 251 12.46 -11.83 -20.20
CA THR A 251 13.42 -11.02 -20.98
C THR A 251 13.46 -9.56 -20.55
N LEU A 252 12.47 -9.11 -19.78
CA LEU A 252 12.44 -7.76 -19.23
C LEU A 252 13.64 -7.52 -18.30
N PRO A 253 14.25 -6.32 -18.34
CA PRO A 253 15.35 -5.98 -17.43
C PRO A 253 14.88 -6.06 -15.98
N ARG A 254 15.73 -6.59 -15.10
CA ARG A 254 15.52 -6.56 -13.64
C ARG A 254 15.93 -5.20 -13.10
N LEU A 255 15.23 -4.70 -12.09
CA LEU A 255 15.47 -3.38 -11.49
C LEU A 255 16.75 -3.27 -10.63
N SER A 256 17.53 -4.36 -10.58
CA SER A 256 18.77 -4.71 -9.86
C SER A 256 18.55 -6.07 -9.17
N ALA A 257 19.61 -6.83 -8.90
CA ALA A 257 19.50 -8.13 -8.23
C ALA A 257 19.08 -8.06 -6.74
N TYR A 258 18.90 -6.84 -6.21
CA TYR A 258 18.38 -6.57 -4.88
C TYR A 258 16.89 -6.17 -4.87
N PHE A 259 16.21 -6.26 -6.01
CA PHE A 259 14.75 -6.10 -6.16
C PHE A 259 14.11 -7.36 -6.77
#